data_AF-A5B133-F1
#
_entry.id   AF-A5B133-F1
#
_cell.length_a   1.000
_cell.length_b   1.000
_cell.length_c   1.000
_cell.angle_alpha   90.00
_cell.angle_beta   90.00
_cell.angle_gamma   90.00
#
_symmetry.space_group_name_H-M   'P 1'
#
loop_
_entity.id
_entity.type
_entity.pdbx_description
1 polymer ?
#
loop_
_entity_poly.entity_id
_entity_poly.type
_entity_poly.pdbx_seq_one_letter_code
_entity_poly.pdbx_strand_id
1 'polypeptide(L)'
;MDVKTAFFKVNIDETIYMVQPENFESNDSKQLVCKLKRSMYGLKQASQQWYRKFDQVITSFGFKENTVDQCIYLKFSGSKFIILVLYVDDILFASSDVELLHETK
;
A
#
# COMPACT_ATOMS: atom_id res chain seq x y z
N MET A 1 -0.01 9.54 8.27
CA MET A 1 -0.71 9.83 7.01
C MET A 1 -1.43 8.56 6.63
N ASP A 2 -2.72 8.63 6.36
CA ASP A 2 -3.51 7.48 5.92
C ASP A 2 -3.61 7.48 4.39
N VAL A 3 -3.24 6.36 3.75
CA VAL A 3 -3.37 6.21 2.31
C VAL A 3 -4.77 5.74 1.96
N LYS A 4 -5.62 6.71 1.62
CA LYS A 4 -6.94 6.43 1.06
C LYS A 4 -6.83 5.47 -0.13
N THR A 5 -7.65 4.43 -0.07
CA THR A 5 -7.82 3.40 -1.10
C THR A 5 -6.52 2.68 -1.49
N ALA A 6 -5.59 2.52 -0.55
CA ALA A 6 -4.29 1.85 -0.74
C ALA A 6 -4.38 0.56 -1.59
N PHE A 7 -5.29 -0.36 -1.21
CA PHE A 7 -5.45 -1.65 -1.89
C PHE A 7 -6.00 -1.54 -3.31
N PHE A 8 -6.88 -0.58 -3.59
CA PHE A 8 -7.44 -0.40 -4.93
C PHE A 8 -6.44 0.14 -5.95
N LYS A 9 -5.35 0.77 -5.49
CA LYS A 9 -4.27 1.26 -6.36
C LYS A 9 -3.39 0.14 -6.91
N VAL A 10 -3.55 -1.09 -6.42
CA VAL A 10 -2.71 -2.23 -6.78
C VAL A 10 -3.45 -3.17 -7.73
N ASN A 11 -2.72 -3.67 -8.74
CA ASN A 11 -3.21 -4.69 -9.65
C ASN A 11 -3.22 -6.05 -8.95
N ILE A 12 -4.19 -6.89 -9.28
CA ILE A 12 -4.18 -8.28 -8.85
C ILE A 12 -3.42 -9.07 -9.90
N ASP A 13 -2.33 -9.73 -9.49
CA ASP A 13 -1.56 -10.63 -10.37
C ASP A 13 -2.32 -11.94 -10.67
N GLU A 14 -3.22 -12.33 -9.78
CA GLU A 14 -4.04 -13.54 -9.85
C GLU A 14 -5.47 -13.24 -10.35
N THR A 15 -6.12 -14.23 -10.94
CA THR A 15 -7.55 -14.12 -11.28
C THR A 15 -8.39 -14.56 -10.09
N ILE A 16 -9.11 -13.61 -9.49
CA ILE A 16 -9.95 -13.85 -8.31
C ILE A 16 -11.40 -13.54 -8.63
N TYR A 17 -12.27 -14.45 -8.24
CA TYR A 17 -13.71 -14.30 -8.30
C TYR A 17 -14.28 -14.23 -6.90
N MET A 18 -15.33 -13.43 -6.71
CA MET A 18 -16.10 -13.37 -5.48
C MET A 18 -17.58 -13.58 -5.78
N VAL A 19 -18.31 -14.07 -4.78
CA VAL A 19 -19.78 -14.10 -4.81
C VAL A 19 -20.29 -12.67 -4.99
N GLN A 20 -21.38 -12.52 -5.73
CA GLN A 20 -22.02 -11.22 -5.89
C GLN A 20 -22.43 -10.65 -4.52
N PRO A 21 -22.23 -9.35 -4.27
CA PRO A 21 -22.68 -8.75 -3.02
C PRO A 21 -24.21 -8.75 -2.94
N GLU A 22 -24.74 -8.80 -1.72
CA GLU A 22 -26.17 -8.71 -1.47
C GLU A 22 -26.76 -7.46 -2.17
N ASN A 23 -27.92 -7.63 -2.80
CA ASN A 23 -28.63 -6.62 -3.61
C ASN A 23 -28.02 -6.32 -4.98
N PHE A 24 -26.97 -7.04 -5.41
CA PHE A 24 -26.48 -7.00 -6.79
C PHE A 24 -27.10 -8.10 -7.69
N GLU A 25 -27.68 -9.13 -7.08
CA GLU A 25 -28.30 -10.25 -7.79
C GLU A 25 -29.63 -9.83 -8.45
N SER A 26 -29.73 -10.00 -9.78
CA SER A 26 -31.00 -9.99 -10.50
C SER A 26 -31.57 -11.41 -10.56
N ASN A 27 -32.88 -11.55 -10.79
CA ASN A 27 -33.55 -12.86 -10.81
C ASN A 27 -32.90 -13.87 -11.80
N ASP A 28 -32.25 -13.38 -12.86
CA ASP A 28 -31.58 -14.19 -13.89
C ASP A 28 -30.06 -14.38 -13.64
N SER A 29 -29.47 -13.72 -12.63
CA SER A 29 -28.01 -13.69 -12.42
C SER A 29 -27.52 -14.51 -11.22
N LYS A 30 -28.34 -15.38 -10.63
CA LYS A 30 -28.03 -16.14 -9.40
C LYS A 30 -26.78 -17.04 -9.46
N GLN A 31 -26.27 -17.34 -10.66
CA GLN A 31 -25.05 -18.16 -10.85
C GLN A 31 -23.82 -17.34 -11.30
N LEU A 32 -23.95 -16.01 -11.44
CA LEU A 32 -22.80 -15.18 -11.84
C LEU A 32 -21.88 -14.92 -10.63
N VAL A 33 -20.61 -14.65 -10.95
CA VAL A 33 -19.59 -14.27 -9.98
C VAL A 33 -18.90 -12.99 -10.46
N CYS A 34 -18.44 -12.17 -9.51
CA CYS A 34 -17.72 -10.95 -9.82
C CYS A 34 -16.23 -11.26 -9.98
N LYS A 35 -15.65 -10.95 -11.14
CA LYS A 35 -14.19 -10.96 -11.32
C LYS A 35 -13.59 -9.66 -10.77
N LEU A 36 -12.68 -9.78 -9.82
CA LEU A 36 -11.97 -8.63 -9.26
C LEU A 36 -10.92 -8.12 -10.25
N LYS A 37 -10.92 -6.80 -10.50
CA LYS A 37 -9.93 -6.12 -11.36
C LYS A 37 -8.83 -5.43 -10.56
N ARG A 38 -9.08 -5.14 -9.28
CA ARG A 38 -8.20 -4.41 -8.36
C ARG A 38 -8.23 -5.09 -7.01
N SER A 39 -7.11 -5.01 -6.28
CA SER A 39 -7.05 -5.58 -4.95
C SER A 39 -8.00 -4.83 -4.00
N MET A 40 -8.54 -5.54 -3.02
CA MET A 40 -9.51 -5.01 -2.06
C MET A 40 -9.17 -5.48 -0.66
N TYR A 41 -9.64 -4.74 0.34
CA TYR A 41 -9.46 -5.11 1.73
C TYR A 41 -10.04 -6.50 2.02
N GLY A 42 -9.36 -7.26 2.87
CA GLY A 42 -9.75 -8.62 3.23
C GLY A 42 -9.24 -9.73 2.29
N LEU A 43 -8.69 -9.39 1.12
CA LEU A 43 -7.95 -10.37 0.33
C LEU A 43 -6.62 -10.70 0.99
N LYS A 44 -6.28 -11.99 1.09
CA LYS A 44 -5.04 -12.48 1.72
C LYS A 44 -3.78 -11.85 1.14
N GLN A 45 -3.76 -11.58 -0.15
CA GLN A 45 -2.63 -11.02 -0.89
C GLN A 45 -2.65 -9.48 -0.99
N ALA A 46 -3.71 -8.81 -0.53
CA ALA A 46 -3.84 -7.36 -0.68
C ALA A 46 -2.74 -6.58 0.04
N SER A 47 -2.44 -6.96 1.28
CA SER A 47 -1.37 -6.35 2.08
C SER A 47 0.00 -6.53 1.44
N GLN A 48 0.31 -7.72 0.94
CA GLN A 48 1.59 -8.00 0.31
C GLN A 48 1.76 -7.24 -1.00
N GLN A 49 0.72 -7.18 -1.84
CA GLN A 49 0.78 -6.44 -3.09
C GLN A 49 0.90 -4.93 -2.85
N TRP A 50 0.19 -4.41 -1.86
CA TRP A 50 0.34 -3.02 -1.40
C TRP A 50 1.76 -2.74 -0.95
N TYR A 51 2.32 -3.58 -0.07
CA TYR A 51 3.69 -3.46 0.39
C TYR A 51 4.70 -3.38 -0.77
N ARG A 52 4.62 -4.33 -1.72
CA ARG A 52 5.52 -4.34 -2.88
C ARG A 52 5.41 -3.08 -3.73
N LYS A 53 4.18 -2.60 -3.95
CA LYS A 53 3.96 -1.37 -4.72
C LYS A 53 4.51 -0.16 -3.97
N PHE A 54 4.34 -0.12 -2.67
CA PHE A 54 4.85 0.94 -1.81
C PHE A 54 6.38 0.97 -1.78
N ASP A 55 7.02 -0.18 -1.54
CA ASP A 55 8.47 -0.36 -1.55
C ASP A 55 9.10 0.15 -2.86
N GLN A 56 8.57 -0.28 -4.01
CA GLN A 56 9.02 0.19 -5.32
C GLN A 56 8.97 1.71 -5.48
N VAL A 57 7.92 2.34 -4.96
CA VAL A 57 7.74 3.80 -5.04
C VAL A 57 8.70 4.50 -4.09
N ILE A 58 8.78 4.09 -2.83
CA ILE A 58 9.61 4.73 -1.81
C ILE A 58 11.10 4.57 -2.10
N THR A 59 11.54 3.40 -2.56
CA THR A 59 12.93 3.18 -2.99
C THR A 59 13.29 4.06 -4.18
N SER A 60 12.36 4.30 -5.11
CA SER A 60 12.58 5.24 -6.23
C SER A 60 12.79 6.70 -5.78
N PHE A 61 12.30 7.07 -4.60
CA PHE A 61 12.54 8.36 -3.96
C PHE A 61 13.86 8.43 -3.17
N GLY A 62 14.69 7.39 -3.23
CA GLY A 62 16.01 7.32 -2.61
C GLY A 62 16.00 6.92 -1.13
N PHE A 63 14.87 6.41 -0.64
CA PHE A 63 14.82 5.74 0.65
C PHE A 63 15.41 4.34 0.56
N LYS A 64 15.99 3.87 1.66
CA LYS A 64 16.53 2.52 1.79
C LYS A 64 15.77 1.77 2.87
N GLU A 65 15.25 0.60 2.51
CA GLU A 65 14.62 -0.34 3.43
C GLU A 65 15.62 -0.80 4.51
N ASN A 66 15.17 -0.89 5.74
CA ASN A 66 15.93 -1.42 6.85
C ASN A 66 15.95 -2.96 6.79
N THR A 67 17.13 -3.55 7.02
CA THR A 67 17.33 -5.00 6.84
C THR A 67 16.73 -5.86 7.95
N VAL A 68 16.46 -5.26 9.11
CA VAL A 68 15.88 -5.96 10.28
C VAL A 68 14.36 -5.87 10.29
N ASP A 69 13.82 -4.72 9.87
CA ASP A 69 12.39 -4.44 9.83
C ASP A 69 12.07 -3.74 8.51
N GLN A 70 11.43 -4.50 7.61
CA GLN A 70 11.07 -4.12 6.25
C GLN A 70 10.01 -3.01 6.19
N CYS A 71 9.33 -2.74 7.30
CA CYS A 71 8.38 -1.64 7.40
C CYS A 71 9.06 -0.28 7.64
N ILE A 72 10.38 -0.25 7.87
CA ILE A 72 11.14 0.96 8.17
C ILE A 72 12.05 1.33 7.00
N TYR A 73 12.02 2.59 6.61
CA TYR A 73 12.82 3.14 5.53
C TYR A 73 13.61 4.35 6.02
N LEU A 74 14.86 4.47 5.60
CA LEU A 74 15.73 5.60 5.96
C LEU A 74 16.26 6.31 4.74
N LYS A 75 16.36 7.63 4.82
CA LYS A 75 17.04 8.48 3.84
C LYS A 75 17.93 9.48 4.57
N PHE A 76 19.18 9.58 4.14
CA PHE A 76 20.17 10.48 4.72
C PHE A 76 20.50 11.61 3.74
N SER A 77 20.68 12.82 4.28
CA SER A 77 21.15 14.00 3.57
C SER A 77 22.18 14.71 4.44
N GLY A 78 23.46 14.34 4.27
CA GLY A 78 24.55 14.78 5.15
C GLY A 78 24.35 14.28 6.58
N SER A 79 24.24 15.20 7.54
CA SER A 79 23.95 14.89 8.96
C SER A 79 22.46 14.75 9.27
N LYS A 80 21.58 15.10 8.32
CA LYS A 80 20.12 15.02 8.48
C LYS A 80 19.60 13.67 8.00
N PHE A 81 18.50 13.20 8.59
CA PHE A 81 17.86 11.96 8.20
C PHE A 81 16.33 12.05 8.27
N ILE A 82 15.67 11.23 7.45
CA ILE A 82 14.24 10.93 7.55
C ILE A 82 14.08 9.43 7.72
N ILE A 83 13.22 9.08 8.67
CA ILE A 83 12.69 7.75 8.88
C ILE A 83 11.24 7.76 8.42
N LEU A 84 10.89 6.82 7.57
CA LEU A 84 9.52 6.50 7.19
C LEU A 84 9.19 5.14 7.79
N VAL A 85 8.03 5.03 8.45
CA VAL A 85 7.49 3.76 8.94
C VAL A 85 6.14 3.51 8.27
N LEU A 86 5.99 2.33 7.67
CA LEU A 86 4.74 1.86 7.09
C LEU A 86 4.07 0.87 8.04
N TYR A 87 2.81 1.11 8.38
CA TYR A 87 1.98 0.15 9.11
C TYR A 87 0.66 -0.05 8.35
N VAL A 88 0.59 -1.13 7.56
CA VAL A 88 -0.55 -1.42 6.69
C VAL A 88 -0.82 -0.26 5.72
N ASP A 89 -1.79 0.61 6.01
CA ASP A 89 -2.19 1.80 5.24
C ASP A 89 -1.74 3.12 5.87
N ASP A 90 -1.24 3.09 7.11
CA ASP A 90 -0.67 4.24 7.80
C ASP A 90 0.80 4.43 7.49
N ILE A 91 1.20 5.68 7.27
CA ILE A 91 2.57 6.11 7.05
C ILE A 91 2.95 7.15 8.10
N LEU A 92 4.02 6.88 8.84
CA LEU A 92 4.63 7.82 9.78
C LEU A 92 5.94 8.33 9.21
N PHE A 93 6.16 9.64 9.32
CA PHE A 93 7.45 10.27 9.02
C PHE A 93 8.04 10.86 10.31
N ALA A 94 9.32 10.60 10.53
CA ALA A 94 10.12 11.24 11.55
C ALA A 94 11.39 11.77 10.92
N SER A 95 11.76 13.02 11.19
CA SER A 95 12.95 13.64 10.61
C SER A 95 13.77 14.29 11.71
N SER A 96 15.09 14.33 11.54
CA SER A 96 15.97 15.14 12.38
C SER A 96 15.88 16.64 12.07
N ASP A 97 15.18 17.00 11.00
CA ASP A 97 15.09 18.36 10.49
C ASP A 97 13.70 18.65 9.88
N VAL A 98 13.10 19.76 10.30
CA VAL A 98 11.72 20.11 9.93
C VAL A 98 11.62 20.53 8.45
N GLU A 99 12.61 21.21 7.90
CA GLU A 99 12.61 21.61 6.48
C GLU A 99 12.66 20.37 5.57
N LEU A 100 13.55 19.44 5.89
CA LEU A 100 13.68 18.16 5.19
C LEU A 100 12.35 17.35 5.23
N LEU A 101 11.63 17.40 6.36
CA LEU A 101 10.32 16.76 6.51
C LEU A 101 9.29 17.39 5.56
N HIS A 102 9.29 18.72 5.42
CA HIS A 102 8.36 19.45 4.55
C HIS A 102 8.62 19.21 3.06
N GLU A 103 9.88 19.07 2.64
CA GLU A 103 10.22 18.75 1.25
C GLU A 103 9.79 17.34 0.82
N THR A 104 9.68 16.42 1.79
CA THR A 104 9.42 15.00 1.53
C THR A 104 7.92 14.67 1.50
N LYS A 105 7.09 15.51 2.12
CA LYS A 105 5.65 15.30 2.27
C LYS A 105 4.88 15.73 1.01
#